data_AF-A0A820IFH8-F1
#
_entry.id   AF-A0A820IFH8-F1
#
_cell.length_a   1.000
_cell.length_b   1.000
_cell.length_c   1.000
_cell.angle_alpha   90.00
_cell.angle_beta   90.00
_cell.angle_gamma   90.00
#
_symmetry.space_group_name_H-M   'P 1'
#
loop_
_entity.id
_entity.type
_entity.pdbx_description
1 polymer ?
#
loop_
_entity_poly.entity_id
_entity_poly.type
_entity_poly.pdbx_seq_one_letter_code
_entity_poly.pdbx_strand_id
1 'polypeptide(L)'
;MPNKHRITSIYLSNLFIVDRVCSPPRIILTFVQLERLILDNIQLKYLQNILNHLISLFNLHSLTISLIDKIQNKNNFYRSIFRLPTLKYCKLSFESYVRAKPLLISSNGCSSIEHLIIHNESTLDEFRIVLSYLPQLRRLYWNKLCRFNNKQDELREITLKYLKHVSLQFKYIYFDQF
;
A
#
# COMPACT_ATOMS: atom_id res chain seq x y z
N MET A 1 -23.61 2.63 17.97
CA MET A 1 -23.85 3.76 17.04
C MET A 1 -25.05 3.40 16.17
N PRO A 2 -26.09 4.24 16.14
CA PRO A 2 -27.15 4.13 15.14
C PRO A 2 -26.59 4.39 13.73
N ASN A 3 -27.26 3.89 12.69
CA ASN A 3 -26.94 4.12 11.26
C ASN A 3 -25.60 3.55 10.72
N LYS A 4 -24.91 2.65 11.44
CA LYS A 4 -23.64 2.05 10.96
C LYS A 4 -23.73 1.37 9.59
N HIS A 5 -24.87 0.77 9.29
CA HIS A 5 -25.14 0.11 8.01
C HIS A 5 -25.20 1.07 6.82
N ARG A 6 -25.22 2.40 7.04
CA ARG A 6 -25.21 3.43 5.98
C ARG A 6 -23.85 4.09 5.81
N ILE A 7 -22.88 3.76 6.66
CA ILE A 7 -21.57 4.40 6.65
C ILE A 7 -20.72 3.75 5.57
N THR A 8 -20.40 4.54 4.55
CA THR A 8 -19.56 4.12 3.41
C THR A 8 -18.13 4.63 3.52
N SER A 9 -17.86 5.64 4.36
CA SER A 9 -16.51 6.17 4.56
C SER A 9 -16.20 6.41 6.03
N ILE A 10 -14.99 6.00 6.42
CA ILE A 10 -14.45 6.23 7.76
C ILE A 10 -13.07 6.86 7.63
N TYR A 11 -12.84 7.90 8.43
CA TYR A 11 -11.56 8.56 8.62
C TYR A 11 -11.13 8.42 10.07
N LEU A 12 -9.96 7.82 10.32
CA LEU A 12 -9.39 7.64 11.65
C LEU A 12 -8.00 8.29 11.69
N SER A 13 -7.82 9.37 12.45
CA SER A 13 -6.54 10.09 12.59
C SER A 13 -5.95 10.08 14.00
N ASN A 14 -6.54 9.32 14.91
CA ASN A 14 -6.19 9.34 16.33
C ASN A 14 -5.92 7.92 16.82
N LEU A 15 -4.73 7.70 17.41
CA LEU A 15 -4.27 6.43 17.96
C LEU A 15 -5.26 5.82 18.96
N PHE A 16 -5.89 6.63 19.81
CA PHE A 16 -6.89 6.15 20.78
C PHE A 16 -8.17 5.69 20.10
N ILE A 17 -8.58 6.37 19.03
CA ILE A 17 -9.77 5.99 18.27
C ILE A 17 -9.49 4.74 17.45
N VAL A 18 -8.30 4.61 16.88
CA VAL A 18 -7.90 3.39 16.18
C VAL A 18 -7.83 2.22 17.13
N ASP A 19 -7.25 2.39 18.31
CA ASP A 19 -7.28 1.31 19.28
C ASP A 19 -8.72 0.96 19.68
N ARG A 20 -9.63 1.92 19.90
CA ARG A 20 -11.03 1.58 20.23
C ARG A 20 -11.84 0.99 19.08
N VAL A 21 -11.67 1.48 17.85
CA VAL A 21 -12.43 1.07 16.66
C VAL A 21 -11.86 -0.22 16.04
N CYS A 22 -10.57 -0.45 16.21
CA CYS A 22 -9.86 -1.59 15.67
C CYS A 22 -9.45 -2.62 16.74
N SER A 23 -9.59 -2.29 18.03
CA SER A 23 -9.46 -3.19 19.19
C SER A 23 -10.66 -3.01 20.15
N PRO A 24 -11.59 -3.97 20.23
CA PRO A 24 -11.60 -5.24 19.51
C PRO A 24 -11.94 -5.02 18.02
N PRO A 25 -11.29 -5.77 17.12
CA PRO A 25 -11.41 -5.60 15.67
C PRO A 25 -12.81 -5.80 15.08
N ARG A 26 -13.77 -6.19 15.91
CA ARG A 26 -15.16 -6.40 15.53
C ARG A 26 -15.88 -5.09 15.20
N ILE A 27 -15.45 -3.93 15.71
CA ILE A 27 -16.20 -2.69 15.46
C ILE A 27 -16.10 -2.28 13.99
N ILE A 28 -14.93 -2.39 13.36
CA ILE A 28 -14.81 -2.05 11.93
C ILE A 28 -15.63 -2.98 11.02
N LEU A 29 -15.81 -4.24 11.44
CA LEU A 29 -16.65 -5.22 10.73
C LEU A 29 -18.15 -4.91 10.81
N THR A 30 -18.57 -4.05 11.74
CA THR A 30 -19.98 -3.63 11.83
C THR A 30 -20.39 -2.63 10.74
N PHE A 31 -19.43 -2.10 9.96
CA PHE A 31 -19.69 -1.20 8.84
C PHE A 31 -19.72 -1.98 7.53
N VAL A 32 -20.77 -2.77 7.32
CA VAL A 32 -20.90 -3.69 6.17
C VAL A 32 -20.94 -2.99 4.80
N GLN A 33 -21.29 -1.70 4.76
CA GLN A 33 -21.27 -0.87 3.55
C GLN A 33 -19.97 -0.06 3.42
N LEU A 34 -18.94 -0.35 4.22
CA LEU A 34 -17.71 0.43 4.19
C LEU A 34 -16.99 0.27 2.85
N GLU A 35 -16.84 1.40 2.17
CA GLU A 35 -16.26 1.52 0.84
C GLU A 35 -14.88 2.18 0.89
N ARG A 36 -14.71 3.14 1.79
CA ARG A 36 -13.49 3.94 1.93
C ARG A 36 -13.02 3.99 3.38
N LEU A 37 -11.79 3.55 3.60
CA LEU A 37 -11.10 3.66 4.89
C LEU A 37 -9.87 4.54 4.75
N ILE A 38 -9.77 5.54 5.64
CA ILE A 38 -8.58 6.39 5.77
C ILE A 38 -8.03 6.21 7.18
N LEU A 39 -6.79 5.74 7.25
CA LEU A 39 -6.01 5.54 8.46
C LEU A 39 -4.88 6.56 8.42
N ASP A 40 -5.00 7.62 9.19
CA ASP A 40 -4.04 8.71 9.24
C ASP A 40 -3.30 8.72 10.57
N ASN A 41 -1.99 8.99 10.53
CA ASN A 41 -1.11 9.00 11.71
C ASN A 41 -1.21 7.75 12.60
N ILE A 42 -1.19 6.56 12.00
CA ILE A 42 -1.32 5.28 12.72
C ILE A 42 0.03 4.63 13.01
N GLN A 43 0.14 3.98 14.17
CA GLN A 43 1.30 3.16 14.52
C GLN A 43 1.24 1.79 13.84
N LEU A 44 2.40 1.29 13.40
CA LEU A 44 2.50 0.05 12.65
C LEU A 44 1.94 -1.16 13.42
N LYS A 45 2.08 -1.19 14.75
CA LYS A 45 1.61 -2.29 15.61
C LYS A 45 0.10 -2.57 15.52
N TYR A 46 -0.71 -1.57 15.20
CA TYR A 46 -2.17 -1.75 15.08
C TYR A 46 -2.57 -2.22 13.69
N LEU A 47 -1.75 -1.91 12.69
CA LEU A 47 -2.10 -2.05 11.29
C LEU A 47 -2.25 -3.50 10.87
N GLN A 48 -1.39 -4.40 11.35
CA GLN A 48 -1.47 -5.81 10.96
C GLN A 48 -2.81 -6.43 11.36
N ASN A 49 -3.28 -6.13 12.58
CA ASN A 49 -4.58 -6.57 13.04
C ASN A 49 -5.68 -5.97 12.16
N ILE A 50 -5.65 -4.66 11.93
CA ILE A 50 -6.63 -3.98 11.06
C ILE A 50 -6.72 -4.66 9.69
N LEU A 51 -5.59 -4.82 9.00
CA LEU A 51 -5.51 -5.40 7.65
C LEU A 51 -6.08 -6.81 7.59
N ASN A 52 -5.83 -7.65 8.61
CA ASN A 52 -6.39 -9.00 8.68
C ASN A 52 -7.93 -8.99 8.69
N HIS A 53 -8.54 -7.96 9.26
CA HIS A 53 -10.00 -7.81 9.30
C HIS A 53 -10.58 -7.17 8.04
N LEU A 54 -9.83 -6.26 7.39
CA LEU A 54 -10.27 -5.63 6.15
C LEU A 54 -10.50 -6.64 5.01
N ILE A 55 -9.87 -7.82 5.06
CA ILE A 55 -10.09 -8.90 4.08
C ILE A 55 -11.57 -9.28 3.97
N SER A 56 -12.32 -9.19 5.08
CA SER A 56 -13.74 -9.53 5.14
C SER A 56 -14.68 -8.38 4.74
N LEU A 57 -14.15 -7.20 4.43
CA LEU A 57 -14.93 -6.04 3.99
C LEU A 57 -15.04 -6.03 2.46
N PHE A 58 -15.99 -6.77 1.93
CA PHE A 58 -16.16 -6.96 0.49
C PHE A 58 -16.44 -5.66 -0.29
N ASN A 59 -16.96 -4.61 0.37
CA ASN A 59 -17.23 -3.33 -0.30
C ASN A 59 -16.04 -2.36 -0.29
N LEU A 60 -14.94 -2.69 0.41
CA LEU A 60 -13.82 -1.79 0.61
C LEU A 60 -12.96 -1.64 -0.66
N HIS A 61 -13.27 -0.61 -1.44
CA HIS A 61 -12.57 -0.34 -2.69
C HIS A 61 -11.50 0.75 -2.58
N SER A 62 -11.46 1.50 -1.48
CA SER A 62 -10.50 2.59 -1.26
C SER A 62 -9.84 2.52 0.12
N LEU A 63 -8.51 2.50 0.14
CA LEU A 63 -7.71 2.50 1.36
C LEU A 63 -6.62 3.57 1.29
N THR A 64 -6.56 4.42 2.31
CA THR A 64 -5.46 5.37 2.51
C THR A 64 -4.82 5.09 3.86
N ILE A 65 -3.50 4.94 3.89
CA ILE A 65 -2.72 4.70 5.09
C ILE A 65 -1.59 5.73 5.17
N SER A 66 -1.50 6.39 6.31
CA SER A 66 -0.38 7.23 6.73
C SER A 66 0.16 6.72 8.06
N LEU A 67 1.43 6.32 8.09
CA LEU A 67 2.07 5.79 9.29
C LEU A 67 3.04 6.80 9.90
N ILE A 68 3.10 6.81 11.23
CA ILE A 68 4.08 7.60 11.98
C ILE A 68 5.39 6.85 12.21
N ASP A 69 5.33 5.51 12.25
CA ASP A 69 6.50 4.67 12.52
C ASP A 69 7.21 4.27 11.22
N LYS A 70 8.52 3.99 11.34
CA LYS A 70 9.32 3.44 10.23
C LYS A 70 9.05 1.95 10.02
N ILE A 71 8.80 1.57 8.78
CA ILE A 71 8.64 0.17 8.37
C ILE A 71 10.01 -0.49 8.17
N GLN A 72 10.22 -1.63 8.83
CA GLN A 72 11.40 -2.48 8.62
C GLN A 72 11.27 -3.37 7.38
N ASN A 73 10.12 -4.00 7.18
CA ASN A 73 9.87 -4.91 6.06
C ASN A 73 8.71 -4.41 5.19
N LYS A 74 9.05 -3.68 4.12
CA LYS A 74 8.08 -3.15 3.14
C LYS A 74 7.34 -4.26 2.41
N ASN A 75 8.01 -5.37 2.13
CA ASN A 75 7.47 -6.47 1.33
C ASN A 75 6.25 -7.11 2.01
N ASN A 76 6.37 -7.40 3.30
CA ASN A 76 5.24 -7.89 4.10
C ASN A 76 4.11 -6.85 4.16
N PHE A 77 4.47 -5.58 4.31
CA PHE A 77 3.50 -4.49 4.37
C PHE A 77 2.67 -4.38 3.08
N TYR A 78 3.33 -4.30 1.91
CA TYR A 78 2.65 -4.29 0.61
C TYR A 78 1.81 -5.55 0.41
N ARG A 79 2.34 -6.73 0.75
CA ARG A 79 1.64 -8.00 0.59
C ARG A 79 0.33 -8.05 1.38
N SER A 80 0.32 -7.56 2.62
CA SER A 80 -0.89 -7.54 3.43
C SER A 80 -1.98 -6.64 2.85
N ILE A 81 -1.60 -5.54 2.20
CA ILE A 81 -2.55 -4.61 1.55
C ILE A 81 -3.02 -5.14 0.20
N PHE A 82 -2.11 -5.65 -0.64
CA PHE A 82 -2.43 -6.05 -2.02
C PHE A 82 -3.30 -7.30 -2.11
N ARG A 83 -3.42 -8.05 -1.00
CA ARG A 83 -4.34 -9.19 -0.83
C ARG A 83 -5.79 -8.80 -0.56
N LEU A 84 -6.08 -7.53 -0.34
CA LEU A 84 -7.45 -7.07 -0.12
C LEU A 84 -8.25 -7.22 -1.43
N PRO A 85 -9.33 -8.02 -1.45
CA PRO A 85 -9.89 -8.58 -2.69
C PRO A 85 -10.53 -7.53 -3.60
N THR A 86 -11.16 -6.49 -3.03
CA THR A 86 -11.95 -5.50 -3.77
C THR A 86 -11.28 -4.12 -3.84
N LEU A 87 -10.04 -4.02 -3.38
CA LEU A 87 -9.33 -2.76 -3.27
C LEU A 87 -8.89 -2.24 -4.64
N LYS A 88 -9.51 -1.14 -5.11
CA LYS A 88 -9.17 -0.50 -6.40
C LYS A 88 -8.26 0.71 -6.25
N TYR A 89 -8.38 1.45 -5.15
CA TYR A 89 -7.60 2.65 -4.86
C TYR A 89 -6.79 2.45 -3.58
N CYS A 90 -5.48 2.67 -3.68
CA CYS A 90 -4.55 2.55 -2.56
C CYS A 90 -3.61 3.76 -2.50
N LYS A 91 -3.57 4.44 -1.35
CA LYS A 91 -2.59 5.49 -1.05
C LYS A 91 -1.81 5.13 0.21
N LEU A 92 -0.49 5.12 0.12
CA LEU A 92 0.42 4.76 1.19
C LEU A 92 1.42 5.89 1.46
N SER A 93 1.56 6.29 2.71
CA SER A 93 2.54 7.26 3.18
C SER A 93 3.24 6.72 4.41
N PHE A 94 4.54 6.45 4.29
CA PHE A 94 5.32 5.90 5.40
C PHE A 94 6.82 6.10 5.17
N GLU A 95 7.57 6.08 6.26
CA GLU A 95 9.03 5.99 6.22
C GLU A 95 9.49 4.55 6.38
N SER A 96 10.70 4.26 5.93
CA SER A 96 11.25 2.89 5.97
C SER A 96 12.77 2.91 6.10
N TYR A 97 13.33 1.84 6.63
CA TYR A 97 14.78 1.65 6.65
C TYR A 97 15.30 1.30 5.24
N VAL A 98 16.39 1.95 4.83
CA VAL A 98 16.95 1.92 3.45
C VAL A 98 17.48 0.53 3.01
N ARG A 99 17.63 -0.42 3.94
CA ARG A 99 18.39 -1.68 3.72
C ARG A 99 17.57 -2.97 3.78
N ALA A 100 16.27 -2.92 3.52
CA ALA A 100 15.52 -4.17 3.41
C ALA A 100 15.93 -4.89 2.12
N LYS A 101 16.51 -6.10 2.23
CA LYS A 101 16.69 -6.95 1.05
C LYS A 101 15.31 -7.25 0.45
N PRO A 102 15.11 -7.07 -0.87
CA PRO A 102 13.90 -7.54 -1.52
C PRO A 102 13.80 -9.06 -1.31
N LEU A 103 12.72 -9.51 -0.69
CA LEU A 103 12.39 -10.93 -0.67
C LEU A 103 11.67 -11.22 -1.98
N LEU A 104 12.14 -12.23 -2.72
CA LEU A 104 11.38 -12.80 -3.83
C LEU A 104 10.09 -13.37 -3.26
N ILE A 105 8.99 -12.69 -3.50
CA ILE A 105 7.67 -13.11 -3.05
C ILE A 105 7.08 -14.00 -4.16
N SER A 106 6.52 -15.16 -3.78
CA SER A 106 5.82 -16.04 -4.72
C SER A 106 4.60 -15.34 -5.34
N SER A 107 4.36 -15.57 -6.63
CA SER A 107 3.33 -14.97 -7.49
C SER A 107 1.87 -15.31 -7.14
N ASN A 108 1.62 -15.84 -5.94
CA ASN A 108 0.28 -16.27 -5.56
C ASN A 108 -0.53 -15.07 -5.03
N GLY A 109 -1.18 -14.38 -5.98
CA GLY A 109 -2.21 -13.37 -5.75
C GLY A 109 -1.89 -12.05 -6.43
N CYS A 110 -2.52 -11.79 -7.58
CA CYS A 110 -2.54 -10.47 -8.20
C CYS A 110 -3.55 -9.57 -7.47
N SER A 111 -3.20 -8.30 -7.28
CA SER A 111 -4.08 -7.31 -6.69
C SER A 111 -5.10 -6.77 -7.69
N SER A 112 -6.26 -6.34 -7.20
CA SER A 112 -7.30 -5.63 -7.95
C SER A 112 -7.06 -4.12 -8.02
N ILE A 113 -5.96 -3.61 -7.45
CA ILE A 113 -5.64 -2.18 -7.42
C ILE A 113 -5.46 -1.63 -8.85
N GLU A 114 -6.24 -0.60 -9.15
CA GLU A 114 -6.20 0.15 -10.40
C GLU A 114 -5.48 1.51 -10.22
N HIS A 115 -5.46 2.04 -8.99
CA HIS A 115 -4.88 3.34 -8.65
C HIS A 115 -3.96 3.21 -7.44
N LEU A 116 -2.67 3.43 -7.63
CA LEU A 116 -1.67 3.36 -6.57
C LEU A 116 -0.92 4.68 -6.41
N ILE A 117 -0.85 5.16 -5.18
CA ILE A 117 -0.07 6.33 -4.77
C ILE A 117 0.84 5.91 -3.62
N ILE A 118 2.16 6.04 -3.81
CA ILE A 118 3.15 5.72 -2.78
C ILE A 118 4.02 6.94 -2.48
N HIS A 119 4.09 7.29 -1.20
CA HIS A 119 4.98 8.29 -0.63
C HIS A 119 5.98 7.59 0.31
N ASN A 120 6.96 6.91 -0.26
CA ASN A 120 8.03 6.26 0.49
C ASN A 120 9.32 6.25 -0.34
N GLU A 121 10.47 6.29 0.34
CA GLU A 121 11.75 6.10 -0.34
C GLU A 121 11.97 4.64 -0.73
N SER A 122 12.10 4.38 -2.03
CA SER A 122 12.19 3.02 -2.57
C SER A 122 13.22 2.86 -3.67
N THR A 123 13.78 1.65 -3.76
CA THR A 123 14.71 1.29 -4.84
C THR A 123 13.95 0.93 -6.11
N LEU A 124 14.63 0.93 -7.26
CA LEU A 124 14.04 0.44 -8.51
C LEU A 124 13.64 -1.04 -8.46
N ASP A 125 14.35 -1.85 -7.67
CA ASP A 125 14.02 -3.27 -7.53
C ASP A 125 12.73 -3.46 -6.72
N GLU A 126 12.57 -2.71 -5.62
CA GLU A 126 11.33 -2.69 -4.85
C GLU A 126 10.16 -2.21 -5.71
N PHE A 127 10.37 -1.16 -6.51
CA PHE A 127 9.38 -0.63 -7.45
C PHE A 127 8.91 -1.74 -8.41
N ARG A 128 9.84 -2.45 -9.05
CA ARG A 128 9.52 -3.56 -9.96
C ARG A 128 8.75 -4.68 -9.28
N ILE A 129 9.20 -5.09 -8.09
CA ILE A 129 8.52 -6.13 -7.30
C ILE A 129 7.08 -5.70 -7.04
N VAL A 130 6.85 -4.46 -6.59
CA VAL A 130 5.49 -3.96 -6.36
C VAL A 130 4.65 -4.00 -7.62
N LEU A 131 5.17 -3.55 -8.76
CA LEU A 131 4.42 -3.56 -10.02
C LEU A 131 4.05 -4.97 -10.49
N SER A 132 4.86 -5.99 -10.19
CA SER A 132 4.54 -7.38 -10.54
C SER A 132 3.25 -7.90 -9.89
N TYR A 133 2.77 -7.27 -8.80
CA TYR A 133 1.50 -7.59 -8.13
C TYR A 133 0.29 -6.88 -8.73
N LEU A 134 0.47 -5.93 -9.64
CA LEU A 134 -0.55 -4.95 -10.00
C LEU A 134 -0.88 -5.00 -11.49
N PRO A 135 -1.30 -6.15 -12.05
CA PRO A 135 -1.54 -6.26 -13.49
C PRO A 135 -2.70 -5.40 -13.98
N GLN A 136 -3.62 -4.98 -13.09
CA GLN A 136 -4.77 -4.12 -13.41
C GLN A 136 -4.48 -2.63 -13.21
N LEU A 137 -3.23 -2.25 -12.92
CA LEU A 137 -2.88 -0.88 -12.61
C LEU A 137 -3.12 0.05 -13.80
N ARG A 138 -3.88 1.13 -13.56
CA ARG A 138 -4.21 2.18 -14.55
C ARG A 138 -3.54 3.50 -14.23
N ARG A 139 -3.35 3.81 -12.95
CA ARG A 139 -2.70 5.04 -12.50
C ARG A 139 -1.66 4.74 -11.42
N LEU A 140 -0.47 5.27 -11.62
CA LEU A 140 0.64 5.13 -10.69
C LEU A 140 1.22 6.49 -10.36
N TYR A 141 1.35 6.77 -9.07
CA TYR A 141 2.15 7.85 -8.53
C TYR A 141 3.14 7.29 -7.52
N TRP A 142 4.43 7.56 -7.71
CA TRP A 142 5.48 7.15 -6.76
C TRP A 142 6.44 8.31 -6.49
N ASN A 143 6.51 8.72 -5.23
CA ASN A 143 7.42 9.77 -4.78
C ASN A 143 8.65 9.15 -4.11
N LYS A 144 9.85 9.62 -4.46
CA LYS A 144 11.16 9.28 -3.86
C LYS A 144 11.75 7.93 -4.33
N LEU A 145 11.78 7.70 -5.64
CA LEU A 145 12.56 6.59 -6.19
C LEU A 145 14.07 6.89 -6.16
N CYS A 146 14.85 5.92 -5.68
CA CYS A 146 16.31 5.98 -5.60
C CYS A 146 16.92 4.94 -6.54
N ARG A 147 17.83 5.39 -7.42
CA ARG A 147 18.65 4.51 -8.24
C ARG A 147 19.88 4.12 -7.44
N PHE A 148 19.96 2.87 -7.01
CA PHE A 148 21.19 2.31 -6.47
C PHE A 148 21.87 1.51 -7.58
N ASN A 149 23.09 1.91 -7.95
CA ASN A 149 23.92 1.21 -8.92
C ASN A 149 24.42 -0.08 -8.29
N ASN A 150 23.68 -1.18 -8.36
CA ASN A 150 24.22 -2.48 -8.00
C ASN A 150 23.63 -3.58 -8.88
N LYS A 151 24.42 -3.94 -9.89
CA LYS A 151 24.34 -5.12 -10.77
C LYS A 151 23.28 -5.06 -11.88
N GLN A 152 23.75 -5.33 -13.09
CA GLN A 152 22.95 -5.68 -14.26
C GLN A 152 22.34 -7.07 -14.02
N ASP A 153 21.39 -7.19 -13.10
CA ASP A 153 20.58 -8.41 -13.05
C ASP A 153 19.63 -8.38 -14.26
N GLU A 154 19.56 -9.49 -15.00
CA GLU A 154 18.68 -9.66 -16.16
C GLU A 154 17.24 -9.34 -15.77
N LEU A 155 16.79 -8.18 -16.24
CA LEU A 155 15.52 -7.60 -15.84
C LEU A 155 14.39 -8.34 -16.55
N ARG A 156 13.49 -8.96 -15.77
CA ARG A 156 12.21 -9.39 -16.33
C ARG A 156 11.39 -8.15 -16.68
N GLU A 157 10.97 -8.08 -17.94
CA GLU A 157 10.11 -7.03 -18.44
C GLU A 157 8.74 -7.09 -17.73
N ILE A 158 8.29 -5.95 -17.18
CA ILE A 158 6.98 -5.85 -16.54
C ILE A 158 6.03 -5.16 -17.52
N THR A 159 5.09 -5.93 -18.07
CA THR A 159 4.07 -5.39 -18.97
C THR A 159 2.81 -5.00 -18.18
N LEU A 160 2.57 -3.70 -18.04
CA LEU A 160 1.36 -3.15 -17.42
C LEU A 160 0.35 -2.71 -18.50
N LYS A 161 -0.41 -3.68 -19.04
CA LYS A 161 -1.29 -3.49 -20.22
C LYS A 161 -2.32 -2.37 -20.09
N TYR A 162 -2.76 -2.05 -18.86
CA TYR A 162 -3.83 -1.09 -18.60
C TYR A 162 -3.34 0.26 -18.09
N LEU A 163 -2.03 0.46 -17.96
CA LEU A 163 -1.44 1.66 -17.39
C LEU A 163 -1.67 2.85 -18.32
N LYS A 164 -2.33 3.89 -17.81
CA LYS A 164 -2.68 5.11 -18.56
C LYS A 164 -1.95 6.35 -18.05
N HIS A 165 -1.63 6.38 -16.75
CA HIS A 165 -0.99 7.52 -16.11
C HIS A 165 0.12 7.07 -15.20
N VAL A 166 1.29 7.70 -15.34
CA VAL A 166 2.48 7.46 -14.53
C VAL A 166 3.08 8.79 -14.12
N SER A 167 3.38 8.92 -12.84
CA SER A 167 4.11 10.06 -12.29
C SER A 167 5.15 9.53 -11.30
N LEU A 168 6.42 9.66 -11.66
CA LEU A 168 7.55 9.18 -10.86
C LEU A 168 8.42 10.38 -10.46
N GLN A 169 8.73 10.48 -9.18
CA GLN A 169 9.67 11.48 -8.67
C GLN A 169 10.91 10.77 -8.13
N PHE A 170 12.05 11.07 -8.75
CA PHE A 170 13.35 10.54 -8.35
C PHE A 170 14.00 11.45 -7.32
N LYS A 171 14.60 10.88 -6.27
CA LYS A 171 15.28 11.64 -5.20
C LYS A 171 16.70 12.04 -5.60
N TYR A 172 17.40 11.15 -6.30
CA TYR A 172 18.75 11.37 -6.81
C TYR A 172 18.85 10.84 -8.23
N ILE A 173 19.29 11.68 -9.16
CA ILE A 173 19.66 11.30 -10.52
C ILE A 173 21.17 11.51 -10.61
N TYR A 174 21.94 10.44 -10.61
CA TYR A 174 23.38 10.49 -10.86
C TYR A 174 23.59 10.43 -12.38
N PHE A 175 24.08 11.54 -12.96
CA PHE A 175 24.48 11.61 -14.36
C PHE A 175 25.95 11.18 -14.48
N ASP A 176 26.20 9.91 -14.23
CA ASP A 176 27.54 9.36 -14.40
C ASP A 176 27.65 8.79 -15.83
N GLN A 177 27.73 9.67 -16.83
CA GLN A 177 28.25 9.48 -18.21
C GLN A 177 27.65 10.52 -19.18
N PHE A 178 28.44 11.56 -19.48
CA PHE A 178 28.42 12.31 -20.75
C PHE A 178 29.83 12.30 -21.31
#